data_AF-R6C8P1-F1
#
_entry.id   AF-R6C8P1-F1
#
_cell.length_a   1.000
_cell.length_b   1.000
_cell.length_c   1.000
_cell.angle_alpha   90.00
_cell.angle_beta   90.00
_cell.angle_gamma   90.00
#
_symmetry.space_group_name_H-M   'P 1'
#
loop_
_entity.id
_entity.type
_entity.pdbx_description
1 polymer ?
#
loop_
_entity_poly.entity_id
_entity_poly.type
_entity_poly.pdbx_seq_one_letter_code
_entity_poly.pdbx_strand_id
1 'polypeptide(L)'
;MEEKKSYGKLNNDGAALVTVIVVITFISILATVILYSSGMNFAMKTTDIKTKVSFYDAETAMEQLKAYFVGETSKAFETAFTDTMMNYGTWGSGTGRESHYKDLFFNTLQLNLAAEFTASGCADMTEFLNSKVDPKYSGAISFSTEGTGAYDISKVGEGYVLFKGVQIWYTENGYTTKITTDFLINLPEQNWAAEYSEKAATPAGYDDVTVKDVKMTDYVKYYNWQKQ
;
A
#
# COMPACT_ATOMS: atom_id res chain seq x y z
N MET A 1 6.73 94.08 -43.76
CA MET A 1 5.80 93.24 -42.99
C MET A 1 5.10 92.37 -44.02
N GLU A 2 5.19 91.04 -44.08
CA GLU A 2 5.51 89.98 -43.12
C GLU A 2 6.14 88.80 -43.89
N GLU A 3 7.12 88.11 -43.28
CA GLU A 3 7.57 86.80 -43.76
C GLU A 3 6.57 85.72 -43.33
N LYS A 4 5.98 84.98 -44.27
CA LYS A 4 5.25 83.74 -43.96
C LYS A 4 6.22 82.55 -44.00
N LYS A 5 6.64 82.08 -42.83
CA LYS A 5 7.31 80.77 -42.68
C LYS A 5 6.31 79.65 -42.94
N SER A 6 6.51 78.90 -44.03
CA SER A 6 5.79 77.67 -44.34
C SER A 6 6.36 76.52 -43.49
N TYR A 7 5.55 76.00 -42.57
CA TYR A 7 5.89 74.79 -41.81
C TYR A 7 5.63 73.57 -42.71
N GLY A 8 6.71 72.92 -43.15
CA GLY A 8 6.64 71.70 -43.95
C GLY A 8 5.88 70.59 -43.22
N LYS A 9 4.91 69.98 -43.91
CA LYS A 9 4.22 68.77 -43.43
C LYS A 9 5.25 67.66 -43.22
N LEU A 10 5.41 67.20 -41.98
CA LEU A 10 6.21 66.03 -41.65
C LEU A 10 5.45 64.77 -42.13
N ASN A 11 6.04 64.01 -43.05
CA ASN A 11 5.50 62.72 -43.49
C ASN A 11 5.64 61.70 -42.35
N ASN A 12 4.52 61.27 -41.78
CA ASN A 12 4.46 60.28 -40.68
C ASN A 12 4.46 58.82 -41.17
N ASP A 13 4.68 58.57 -42.45
CA ASP A 13 4.63 57.22 -43.05
C ASP A 13 5.60 56.24 -42.36
N GLY A 14 6.75 56.73 -41.89
CA GLY A 14 7.70 55.93 -41.09
C GLY A 14 7.26 55.69 -39.64
N ALA A 15 6.55 56.65 -39.02
CA ALA A 15 6.07 56.53 -37.64
C ALA A 15 4.91 55.52 -37.52
N ALA A 16 4.08 55.41 -38.56
CA ALA A 16 3.04 54.38 -38.65
C ALA A 16 3.64 52.97 -38.68
N LEU A 17 4.73 52.76 -39.43
CA LEU A 17 5.41 51.47 -39.49
C LEU A 17 6.03 51.09 -38.13
N VAL A 18 6.69 52.05 -37.46
CA VAL A 18 7.33 51.81 -36.15
C VAL A 18 6.31 51.45 -35.08
N THR A 19 5.16 52.14 -35.04
CA THR A 19 4.11 51.84 -34.06
C THR A 19 3.50 50.45 -34.25
N VAL A 20 3.26 50.04 -35.50
CA VAL A 20 2.77 48.69 -35.82
C VAL A 20 3.79 47.62 -35.40
N ILE A 21 5.08 47.83 -35.66
CA ILE A 21 6.14 46.92 -35.22
C ILE A 21 6.09 46.76 -33.70
N VAL A 22 6.11 47.86 -32.94
CA VAL A 22 6.08 47.83 -31.47
C VAL A 22 4.87 47.06 -30.94
N VAL A 23 3.70 47.27 -31.52
CA VAL A 23 2.47 46.55 -31.13
C VAL A 23 2.58 45.05 -31.37
N ILE A 24 3.07 44.64 -32.56
CA ILE A 24 3.23 43.21 -32.89
C ILE A 24 4.26 42.55 -31.96
N THR A 25 5.34 43.25 -31.60
CA THR A 25 6.33 42.72 -30.65
C THR A 25 5.71 42.49 -29.28
N PHE A 26 4.88 43.42 -28.79
CA PHE A 26 4.18 43.27 -27.51
C PHE A 26 3.20 42.09 -27.53
N ILE A 27 2.41 41.94 -28.59
CA ILE A 27 1.49 40.80 -28.75
C ILE A 27 2.26 39.48 -28.78
N SER A 28 3.41 39.44 -29.46
CA SER A 28 4.25 38.23 -29.55
C SER A 28 4.83 37.84 -28.18
N ILE A 29 5.28 38.82 -27.39
CA ILE A 29 5.76 38.60 -26.02
C ILE A 29 4.63 38.06 -25.14
N LEU A 30 3.45 38.69 -25.19
CA LEU A 30 2.25 38.23 -24.46
C LEU A 30 1.86 36.79 -24.83
N ALA A 31 1.80 36.47 -26.13
CA ALA A 31 1.50 35.12 -26.60
C ALA A 31 2.52 34.09 -26.09
N THR A 32 3.80 34.43 -26.11
CA THR A 32 4.89 33.55 -25.63
C THR A 32 4.78 33.30 -24.13
N VAL A 33 4.47 34.33 -23.33
CA VAL A 33 4.30 34.21 -21.87
C VAL A 33 3.09 33.32 -21.53
N ILE A 34 1.96 33.48 -22.23
CA ILE A 34 0.76 32.65 -22.03
C ILE A 34 1.06 31.18 -22.39
N LEU A 35 1.72 30.93 -23.54
CA LEU A 35 2.12 29.58 -23.96
C LEU A 35 3.08 28.93 -22.96
N TYR A 36 4.06 29.69 -22.45
CA TYR A 36 5.00 29.20 -21.45
C TYR A 36 4.29 28.83 -20.14
N SER A 37 3.41 29.70 -19.64
CA SER A 37 2.61 29.44 -18.43
C SER A 37 1.69 28.23 -18.62
N SER A 38 1.02 28.12 -19.76
CA SER A 38 0.16 26.98 -20.09
C SER A 38 0.94 25.67 -20.21
N GLY A 39 2.11 25.70 -20.84
CA GLY A 39 2.98 24.54 -20.98
C GLY A 39 3.51 24.05 -19.63
N MET A 40 3.90 24.96 -18.74
CA MET A 40 4.37 24.62 -17.40
C MET A 40 3.24 24.02 -16.55
N ASN A 41 2.04 24.61 -16.60
CA ASN A 41 0.85 24.06 -15.93
C ASN A 41 0.45 22.68 -16.47
N PHE A 42 0.60 22.45 -17.77
CA PHE A 42 0.34 21.14 -18.40
C PHE A 42 1.37 20.09 -17.96
N ALA A 43 2.65 20.44 -17.90
CA ALA A 43 3.71 19.55 -17.43
C ALA A 43 3.53 19.19 -15.95
N MET A 44 3.14 20.15 -15.10
CA MET A 44 2.85 19.91 -13.68
C MET A 44 1.62 19.01 -13.51
N LYS A 45 0.51 19.26 -14.22
CA LYS A 45 -0.68 18.39 -14.17
C LYS A 45 -0.40 16.98 -14.69
N THR A 46 0.41 16.86 -15.75
CA THR A 46 0.80 15.55 -16.30
C THR A 46 1.67 14.78 -15.31
N THR A 47 2.58 15.46 -14.61
CA THR A 47 3.38 14.86 -13.54
C THR A 47 2.50 14.40 -12.39
N ASP A 48 1.61 15.26 -11.88
CA ASP A 48 0.72 14.94 -10.75
C ASP A 48 -0.20 13.75 -11.03
N ILE A 49 -0.76 13.65 -12.24
CA ILE A 49 -1.63 12.52 -12.62
C ILE A 49 -0.82 11.23 -12.65
N LYS A 50 0.39 11.27 -13.21
CA LYS A 50 1.24 10.09 -13.35
C LYS A 50 1.76 9.60 -12.01
N THR A 51 2.20 10.50 -11.13
CA THR A 51 2.56 10.14 -9.75
C THR A 51 1.40 9.44 -9.03
N LYS A 52 0.16 9.89 -9.22
CA LYS A 52 -1.01 9.21 -8.64
C LYS A 52 -1.22 7.80 -9.21
N VAL A 53 -1.08 7.60 -10.52
CA VAL A 53 -1.19 6.26 -11.14
C VAL A 53 -0.14 5.31 -10.57
N SER A 54 1.11 5.76 -10.42
CA SER A 54 2.18 4.98 -9.80
C SER A 54 1.88 4.59 -8.34
N PHE A 55 1.21 5.46 -7.57
CA PHE A 55 0.74 5.13 -6.22
C PHE A 55 -0.37 4.08 -6.23
N TYR A 56 -1.37 4.20 -7.11
CA TYR A 56 -2.47 3.21 -7.17
C TYR A 56 -1.97 1.83 -7.58
N ASP A 57 -1.02 1.77 -8.50
CA ASP A 57 -0.42 0.50 -8.92
C ASP A 57 0.45 -0.10 -7.80
N ALA A 58 1.23 0.71 -7.08
CA ALA A 58 1.96 0.24 -5.90
C ALA A 58 1.04 -0.21 -4.75
N GLU A 59 -0.10 0.47 -4.54
CA GLU A 59 -1.14 0.05 -3.58
C GLU A 59 -1.79 -1.26 -4.00
N THR A 60 -2.07 -1.46 -5.29
CA THR A 60 -2.64 -2.72 -5.80
C THR A 60 -1.70 -3.90 -5.57
N ALA A 61 -0.40 -3.73 -5.87
CA ALA A 61 0.61 -4.75 -5.57
C ALA A 61 0.68 -5.07 -4.06
N MET A 62 0.55 -4.04 -3.21
CA MET A 62 0.50 -4.20 -1.76
C MET A 62 -0.74 -4.97 -1.30
N GLU A 63 -1.90 -4.70 -1.87
CA GLU A 63 -3.15 -5.40 -1.56
C GLU A 63 -3.11 -6.87 -1.98
N GLN A 64 -2.49 -7.18 -3.12
CA GLN A 64 -2.26 -8.56 -3.55
C GLN A 64 -1.35 -9.31 -2.56
N LEU A 65 -0.27 -8.67 -2.11
CA LEU A 65 0.61 -9.23 -1.09
C LEU A 65 -0.11 -9.42 0.25
N LYS A 66 -0.95 -8.46 0.65
CA LYS A 66 -1.82 -8.60 1.83
C LYS A 66 -2.76 -9.80 1.68
N ALA A 67 -3.41 -9.96 0.53
CA ALA A 67 -4.32 -11.06 0.27
C ALA A 67 -3.61 -12.42 0.37
N TYR A 68 -2.38 -12.52 -0.11
CA TYR A 68 -1.54 -13.70 0.07
C TYR A 68 -1.34 -14.03 1.57
N PHE A 69 -0.92 -13.06 2.40
CA PHE A 69 -0.75 -13.27 3.84
C PHE A 69 -2.07 -13.63 4.55
N VAL A 70 -3.19 -13.06 4.11
CA VAL A 70 -4.52 -13.42 4.63
C VAL A 70 -4.85 -14.87 4.31
N GLY A 71 -4.51 -15.36 3.11
CA GLY A 71 -4.69 -16.76 2.73
C GLY A 71 -3.87 -17.71 3.61
N GLU A 72 -2.60 -17.42 3.82
CA GLU A 72 -1.72 -18.24 4.68
C GLU A 72 -2.15 -18.22 6.15
N THR A 73 -2.59 -17.05 6.64
CA THR A 73 -3.16 -16.89 7.98
C THR A 73 -4.42 -17.74 8.15
N SER A 74 -5.28 -17.80 7.12
CA SER A 74 -6.50 -18.61 7.14
C SER A 74 -6.21 -20.11 7.27
N LYS A 75 -5.22 -20.62 6.52
CA LYS A 75 -4.81 -22.04 6.60
C LYS A 75 -4.26 -22.39 7.98
N ALA A 76 -3.43 -21.50 8.53
CA ALA A 76 -2.87 -21.66 9.87
C ALA A 76 -3.96 -21.64 10.96
N PHE A 77 -4.93 -20.72 10.84
CA PHE A 77 -6.10 -20.67 11.72
C PHE A 77 -6.92 -21.95 11.68
N GLU A 78 -7.28 -22.43 10.49
CA GLU A 78 -8.08 -23.65 10.32
C GLU A 78 -7.41 -24.85 10.99
N THR A 79 -6.11 -25.01 10.79
CA THR A 79 -5.32 -26.09 11.39
C THR A 79 -5.28 -25.98 12.90
N ALA A 80 -4.92 -24.80 13.43
CA ALA A 80 -4.78 -24.60 14.87
C ALA A 80 -6.11 -24.71 15.62
N PHE A 81 -7.18 -24.14 15.05
CA PHE A 81 -8.52 -24.21 15.62
C PHE A 81 -9.05 -25.65 15.63
N THR A 82 -8.96 -26.35 14.50
CA THR A 82 -9.44 -27.74 14.37
C THR A 82 -8.69 -28.67 15.32
N ASP A 83 -7.36 -28.56 15.39
CA ASP A 83 -6.57 -29.40 16.28
C ASP A 83 -6.84 -29.12 17.76
N THR A 84 -6.94 -27.85 18.15
CA THR A 84 -7.26 -27.48 19.54
C THR A 84 -8.65 -27.98 19.94
N MET A 85 -9.60 -27.98 19.00
CA MET A 85 -10.96 -28.45 19.24
C MET A 85 -11.06 -29.99 19.24
N MET A 86 -10.33 -30.68 18.37
CA MET A 86 -10.19 -32.15 18.42
C MET A 86 -9.56 -32.63 19.74
N ASN A 87 -8.58 -31.87 20.24
CA ASN A 87 -7.86 -32.18 21.48
C ASN A 87 -8.34 -31.35 22.68
N TYR A 88 -9.59 -30.86 22.65
CA TYR A 88 -10.11 -29.92 23.65
C TYR A 88 -10.02 -30.45 25.09
N GLY A 89 -10.22 -31.76 25.26
CA GLY A 89 -10.11 -32.43 26.57
C GLY A 89 -8.68 -32.63 27.06
N THR A 90 -7.70 -32.69 26.14
CA THR A 90 -6.30 -33.02 26.45
C THR A 90 -5.59 -31.93 27.25
N TRP A 91 -5.91 -30.67 26.96
CA TRP A 91 -5.21 -29.51 27.52
C TRP A 91 -5.82 -28.96 28.82
N GLY A 92 -6.91 -29.58 29.30
CA GLY A 92 -7.49 -29.45 30.64
C GLY A 92 -8.11 -28.08 31.01
N SER A 93 -7.35 -26.99 30.86
CA SER A 93 -7.72 -25.63 31.23
C SER A 93 -7.90 -24.74 30.00
N GLY A 94 -8.68 -23.66 30.12
CA GLY A 94 -8.83 -22.68 29.04
C GLY A 94 -7.51 -22.02 28.66
N THR A 95 -6.65 -21.73 29.63
CA THR A 95 -5.30 -21.18 29.40
C THR A 95 -4.39 -22.18 28.67
N GLY A 96 -4.46 -23.47 28.99
CA GLY A 96 -3.69 -24.50 28.29
C GLY A 96 -4.09 -24.64 26.81
N ARG A 97 -5.40 -24.57 26.54
CA ARG A 97 -5.94 -24.57 25.17
C ARG A 97 -5.54 -23.32 24.39
N GLU A 98 -5.62 -22.15 25.02
CA GLU A 98 -5.20 -20.89 24.41
C GLU A 98 -3.71 -20.90 24.06
N SER A 99 -2.86 -21.41 24.95
CA SER A 99 -1.42 -21.56 24.68
C SER A 99 -1.16 -22.53 23.52
N HIS A 100 -1.79 -23.71 23.51
CA HIS A 100 -1.65 -24.69 22.44
C HIS A 100 -2.10 -24.12 21.09
N TYR A 101 -3.26 -23.47 21.07
CA TYR A 101 -3.79 -22.81 19.87
C TYR A 101 -2.83 -21.74 19.34
N LYS A 102 -2.31 -20.89 20.22
CA LYS A 102 -1.34 -19.84 19.86
C LYS A 102 -0.07 -20.44 19.26
N ASP A 103 0.53 -21.41 19.94
CA ASP A 103 1.79 -22.01 19.52
C ASP A 103 1.62 -22.74 18.18
N LEU A 104 0.53 -23.51 18.04
CA LEU A 104 0.23 -24.25 16.82
C LEU A 104 -0.09 -23.32 15.65
N PHE A 105 -0.79 -22.22 15.88
CA PHE A 105 -1.10 -21.23 14.84
C PHE A 105 0.18 -20.64 14.24
N PHE A 106 1.07 -20.10 15.08
CA PHE A 106 2.28 -19.46 14.58
C PHE A 106 3.29 -20.46 14.00
N ASN A 107 3.41 -21.65 14.59
CA ASN A 107 4.24 -22.71 14.04
C ASN A 107 3.72 -23.14 12.65
N THR A 108 2.42 -23.36 12.51
CA THR A 108 1.80 -23.73 11.22
C THR A 108 2.01 -22.63 10.18
N LEU A 109 1.82 -21.36 10.55
CA LEU A 109 2.06 -20.23 9.65
C LEU A 109 3.51 -20.20 9.17
N GLN A 110 4.48 -20.39 10.07
CA GLN A 110 5.89 -20.42 9.73
C GLN A 110 6.24 -21.61 8.82
N LEU A 111 5.71 -22.80 9.11
CA LEU A 111 5.95 -24.00 8.31
C LEU A 111 5.35 -23.87 6.92
N ASN A 112 4.14 -23.34 6.79
CA ASN A 112 3.50 -23.12 5.49
C ASN A 112 4.30 -22.15 4.62
N LEU A 113 4.73 -21.02 5.19
CA LEU A 113 5.55 -20.04 4.50
C LEU A 113 6.92 -20.63 4.07
N ALA A 114 7.55 -21.41 4.95
CA ALA A 114 8.82 -22.06 4.65
C ALA A 114 8.68 -23.15 3.56
N ALA A 115 7.59 -23.91 3.60
CA ALA A 115 7.29 -24.94 2.60
C ALA A 115 7.03 -24.32 1.23
N GLU A 116 6.21 -23.26 1.16
CA GLU A 116 5.94 -22.50 -0.06
C GLU A 116 7.21 -21.86 -0.63
N PHE A 117 8.06 -21.29 0.22
CA PHE A 117 9.36 -20.74 -0.19
C PHE A 117 10.30 -21.82 -0.75
N THR A 118 10.35 -22.99 -0.12
CA THR A 118 11.17 -24.10 -0.59
C THR A 118 10.65 -24.65 -1.92
N ALA A 119 9.33 -24.75 -2.07
CA ALA A 119 8.66 -25.26 -3.27
C ALA A 119 8.78 -24.30 -4.46
N SER A 120 8.90 -22.99 -4.23
CA SER A 120 9.01 -22.01 -5.30
C SER A 120 10.35 -22.06 -6.03
N GLY A 121 11.41 -22.58 -5.38
CA GLY A 121 12.77 -22.60 -5.93
C GLY A 121 13.39 -21.21 -6.11
N CYS A 122 12.83 -20.18 -5.45
CA CYS A 122 13.34 -18.81 -5.50
C CYS A 122 14.67 -18.70 -4.75
N ALA A 123 15.57 -17.84 -5.24
CA ALA A 123 16.87 -17.63 -4.63
C ALA A 123 16.77 -16.88 -3.28
N ASP A 124 15.77 -15.99 -3.15
CA ASP A 124 15.51 -15.24 -1.92
C ASP A 124 14.02 -14.95 -1.70
N MET A 125 13.70 -14.46 -0.49
CA MET A 125 12.34 -14.11 -0.07
C MET A 125 11.74 -12.96 -0.91
N THR A 126 12.57 -12.08 -1.46
CA THR A 126 12.12 -10.98 -2.31
C THR A 126 11.58 -11.52 -3.63
N GLU A 127 12.33 -12.40 -4.28
CA GLU A 127 11.91 -13.09 -5.50
C GLU A 127 10.66 -13.94 -5.26
N PHE A 128 10.61 -14.63 -4.11
CA PHE A 128 9.41 -15.38 -3.71
C PHE A 128 8.17 -14.50 -3.57
N LEU A 129 8.22 -13.38 -2.86
CA LEU A 129 7.05 -12.51 -2.71
C LEU A 129 6.67 -11.79 -4.01
N ASN A 130 7.65 -11.43 -4.85
CA ASN A 130 7.36 -10.94 -6.19
C ASN A 130 6.60 -11.98 -7.04
N SER A 131 6.81 -13.28 -6.80
CA SER A 131 6.05 -14.34 -7.49
C SER A 131 4.58 -14.44 -7.05
N LYS A 132 4.22 -13.85 -5.90
CA LYS A 132 2.86 -13.89 -5.33
C LYS A 132 1.99 -12.69 -5.76
N VAL A 133 2.56 -11.75 -6.51
CA VAL A 133 1.84 -10.62 -7.10
C VAL A 133 1.79 -10.74 -8.63
N ASP A 134 0.89 -10.00 -9.27
CA ASP A 134 0.76 -10.03 -10.74
C ASP A 134 2.11 -9.67 -11.41
N PRO A 135 2.51 -10.37 -12.49
CA PRO A 135 3.75 -10.08 -13.22
C PRO A 135 3.91 -8.62 -13.65
N LYS A 136 2.81 -7.88 -13.85
CA LYS A 136 2.79 -6.41 -14.08
C LYS A 136 3.56 -5.66 -12.98
N TYR A 137 3.55 -6.18 -11.76
CA TYR A 137 4.18 -5.62 -10.57
C TYR A 137 5.46 -6.36 -10.16
N SER A 138 5.89 -7.40 -10.89
CA SER A 138 7.10 -8.16 -10.54
C SER A 138 8.35 -7.27 -10.66
N GLY A 139 9.20 -7.29 -9.62
CA GLY A 139 10.38 -6.43 -9.49
C GLY A 139 10.12 -5.10 -8.79
N ALA A 140 8.87 -4.79 -8.46
CA ALA A 140 8.51 -3.64 -7.63
C ALA A 140 8.76 -3.88 -6.15
N ILE A 141 8.66 -5.12 -5.67
CA ILE A 141 8.70 -5.43 -4.24
C ILE A 141 10.15 -5.70 -3.83
N SER A 142 10.64 -4.98 -2.82
CA SER A 142 11.93 -5.24 -2.17
C SER A 142 11.78 -5.17 -0.65
N PHE A 143 12.76 -5.68 0.08
CA PHE A 143 12.85 -5.45 1.51
C PHE A 143 13.93 -4.43 1.83
N SER A 144 13.68 -3.53 2.79
CA SER A 144 14.72 -2.67 3.32
C SER A 144 15.74 -3.52 4.08
N THR A 145 17.00 -3.49 3.66
CA THR A 145 18.12 -4.20 4.31
C THR A 145 18.64 -3.51 5.57
N GLU A 146 17.97 -2.46 6.07
CA GLU A 146 18.30 -1.81 7.34
C GLU A 146 17.77 -2.64 8.52
N GLY A 147 18.50 -3.70 8.85
CA GLY A 147 18.23 -4.57 10.00
C GLY A 147 18.54 -6.02 9.66
N THR A 148 19.39 -6.65 10.46
CA THR A 148 19.82 -8.04 10.33
C THR A 148 18.64 -9.00 10.13
N GLY A 149 18.41 -9.45 8.88
CA GLY A 149 17.42 -10.48 8.52
C GLY A 149 15.99 -9.95 8.30
N ALA A 150 15.58 -9.83 7.03
CA ALA A 150 14.32 -9.23 6.55
C ALA A 150 13.03 -10.05 6.82
N TYR A 151 12.95 -10.76 7.93
CA TYR A 151 11.76 -11.53 8.35
C TYR A 151 11.86 -11.78 9.86
N ASP A 152 11.45 -10.80 10.67
CA ASP A 152 11.48 -10.95 12.12
C ASP A 152 10.22 -11.68 12.60
N ILE A 153 10.12 -12.98 12.28
CA ILE A 153 9.07 -13.89 12.80
C ILE A 153 9.27 -14.13 14.32
N SER A 154 10.17 -13.40 15.00
CA SER A 154 10.59 -13.72 16.37
C SER A 154 9.58 -13.38 17.47
N LYS A 155 8.43 -12.77 17.13
CA LYS A 155 7.42 -12.34 18.11
C LYS A 155 6.27 -13.30 18.35
N VAL A 156 6.43 -14.58 17.96
CA VAL A 156 5.52 -15.69 18.29
C VAL A 156 5.15 -15.73 19.78
N GLY A 157 6.10 -15.41 20.67
CA GLY A 157 5.88 -15.33 22.11
C GLY A 157 4.95 -14.20 22.56
N GLU A 158 4.83 -13.10 21.80
CA GLU A 158 4.00 -11.93 22.13
C GLU A 158 2.60 -11.98 21.50
N GLY A 159 2.27 -13.01 20.69
CA GLY A 159 0.94 -13.16 20.09
C GLY A 159 0.76 -12.49 18.72
N TYR A 160 1.86 -12.14 18.04
CA TYR A 160 1.84 -11.60 16.69
C TYR A 160 3.12 -11.92 15.90
N VAL A 161 3.02 -11.83 14.57
CA VAL A 161 4.15 -11.92 13.64
C VAL A 161 4.29 -10.59 12.90
N LEU A 162 5.53 -10.11 12.75
CA LEU A 162 5.81 -8.84 12.10
C LEU A 162 6.78 -9.03 10.94
N PHE A 163 6.31 -8.79 9.72
CA PHE A 163 7.14 -8.67 8.54
C PHE A 163 7.58 -7.22 8.39
N LYS A 164 8.85 -6.93 8.72
CA LYS A 164 9.38 -5.58 8.69
C LYS A 164 9.95 -5.21 7.33
N GLY A 165 9.79 -3.94 6.96
CA GLY A 165 10.55 -3.31 5.89
C GLY A 165 10.10 -3.71 4.49
N VAL A 166 8.82 -4.02 4.27
CA VAL A 166 8.31 -4.25 2.91
C VAL A 166 8.30 -2.92 2.16
N GLN A 167 9.05 -2.85 1.07
CA GLN A 167 9.13 -1.70 0.18
C GLN A 167 8.57 -2.09 -1.18
N ILE A 168 7.76 -1.22 -1.76
CA ILE A 168 7.25 -1.36 -3.13
C ILE A 168 7.64 -0.13 -3.93
N TRP A 169 8.30 -0.35 -5.06
CA TRP A 169 8.79 0.63 -6.00
C TRP A 169 8.06 0.48 -7.33
N TYR A 170 7.33 1.50 -7.76
CA TYR A 170 6.78 1.51 -9.11
C TYR A 170 7.41 2.62 -9.92
N THR A 171 8.07 2.26 -11.02
CA THR A 171 8.69 3.22 -11.94
C THR A 171 7.97 3.19 -13.27
N GLU A 172 7.37 4.32 -13.64
CA GLU A 172 6.77 4.49 -14.95
C GLU A 172 7.27 5.80 -15.57
N ASN A 173 7.82 5.73 -16.79
CA ASN A 173 8.26 6.89 -17.57
C ASN A 173 9.20 7.87 -16.82
N GLY A 174 10.09 7.34 -15.98
CA GLY A 174 11.10 8.12 -15.23
C GLY A 174 10.64 8.65 -13.87
N TYR A 175 9.41 8.33 -13.44
CA TYR A 175 8.91 8.67 -12.10
C TYR A 175 8.83 7.41 -11.24
N THR A 176 9.54 7.43 -10.12
CA THR A 176 9.57 6.32 -9.15
C THR A 176 8.77 6.70 -7.93
N THR A 177 7.81 5.87 -7.56
CA THR A 177 7.03 5.96 -6.33
C THR A 177 7.48 4.87 -5.37
N LYS A 178 7.62 5.20 -4.08
CA LYS A 178 8.00 4.24 -3.04
C LYS A 178 6.96 4.19 -1.93
N ILE A 179 6.47 2.99 -1.64
CA ILE A 179 5.68 2.70 -0.44
C ILE A 179 6.53 1.85 0.49
N THR A 180 6.59 2.19 1.78
CA THR A 180 7.20 1.34 2.81
C THR A 180 6.15 1.01 3.86
N THR A 181 6.00 -0.27 4.19
CA THR A 181 5.11 -0.74 5.24
C THR A 181 5.68 -1.99 5.90
N ASP A 182 5.28 -2.23 7.14
CA ASP A 182 5.39 -3.51 7.80
C ASP A 182 4.03 -4.24 7.72
N PHE A 183 4.03 -5.58 7.76
CA PHE A 183 2.82 -6.38 7.95
C PHE A 183 2.79 -7.00 9.34
N LEU A 184 1.72 -6.73 10.08
CA LEU A 184 1.45 -7.31 11.38
C LEU A 184 0.35 -8.37 11.25
N ILE A 185 0.64 -9.61 11.63
CA ILE A 185 -0.32 -10.71 11.72
C ILE A 185 -0.60 -11.00 13.19
N ASN A 186 -1.83 -10.79 13.64
CA ASN A 186 -2.26 -11.06 15.01
C ASN A 186 -2.90 -12.44 15.14
N LEU A 187 -2.84 -13.02 16.34
CA LEU A 187 -3.61 -14.21 16.67
C LEU A 187 -5.12 -13.93 16.60
N PRO A 188 -5.92 -14.76 15.90
CA PRO A 188 -7.37 -14.62 15.95
C PRO A 188 -7.93 -14.97 17.34
N GLU A 189 -8.63 -14.02 17.96
CA GLU A 189 -9.22 -14.17 19.29
C GLU A 189 -10.26 -15.29 19.31
N GLN A 190 -10.15 -16.20 20.27
CA GLN A 190 -11.07 -17.33 20.48
C GLN A 190 -11.30 -17.54 21.97
N ASN A 191 -12.54 -17.85 22.37
CA ASN A 191 -12.85 -18.13 23.76
C ASN A 191 -12.60 -19.61 24.08
N TRP A 192 -11.52 -19.90 24.81
CA TRP A 192 -11.12 -21.25 25.20
C TRP A 192 -11.57 -21.66 26.61
N ALA A 193 -12.29 -20.79 27.33
CA ALA A 193 -12.74 -21.06 28.69
C ALA A 193 -13.65 -22.29 28.76
N ALA A 194 -13.58 -23.02 29.87
CA ALA A 194 -14.35 -24.25 30.10
C ALA A 194 -15.81 -23.99 30.54
N GLU A 195 -16.24 -22.75 30.68
CA GLU A 195 -17.57 -22.43 31.24
C GLU A 195 -18.65 -22.40 30.17
N TYR A 196 -19.23 -23.57 29.88
CA TYR A 196 -20.69 -23.63 29.75
C TYR A 196 -21.26 -23.67 31.17
N SER A 197 -21.61 -22.51 31.72
CA SER A 197 -22.43 -22.48 32.93
C SER A 197 -23.87 -22.85 32.54
N GLU A 198 -24.37 -24.00 32.99
CA GLU A 198 -25.76 -24.47 32.81
C GLU A 198 -26.81 -23.64 33.58
N LYS A 199 -26.58 -22.34 33.80
CA LYS A 199 -27.59 -21.42 34.36
C LYS A 199 -27.79 -20.18 33.49
N ALA A 200 -28.59 -20.35 32.46
CA ALA A 200 -29.71 -19.45 32.18
C ALA A 200 -30.76 -20.18 31.34
N ALA A 201 -31.77 -20.73 32.01
CA ALA A 201 -33.03 -21.08 31.36
C ALA A 201 -33.69 -19.80 30.85
N THR A 202 -33.71 -19.65 29.52
CA THR A 202 -34.64 -18.96 28.56
C THR A 202 -35.70 -17.94 29.06
N PRO A 203 -36.24 -17.04 28.21
CA PRO A 203 -35.73 -16.36 27.01
C PRO A 203 -36.08 -14.84 26.96
N ALA A 204 -35.18 -13.96 26.53
CA ALA A 204 -35.55 -12.64 26.03
C ALA A 204 -34.44 -12.10 25.13
N GLY A 205 -34.74 -12.01 23.83
CA GLY A 205 -33.78 -11.61 22.80
C GLY A 205 -32.95 -12.79 22.31
N TYR A 206 -33.50 -13.56 21.37
CA TYR A 206 -32.66 -14.17 20.35
C TYR A 206 -32.16 -13.02 19.46
N ASP A 207 -31.28 -12.18 20.00
CA ASP A 207 -30.32 -11.50 19.15
C ASP A 207 -29.36 -12.61 18.77
N ASP A 208 -29.59 -13.10 17.55
CA ASP A 208 -28.63 -13.80 16.72
C ASP A 208 -27.23 -13.59 17.30
N VAL A 209 -26.71 -14.59 18.01
CA VAL A 209 -25.27 -14.67 18.22
C VAL A 209 -24.76 -14.92 16.81
N THR A 210 -24.65 -13.82 16.05
CA THR A 210 -23.96 -13.80 14.78
C THR A 210 -22.63 -14.39 15.17
N VAL A 211 -22.41 -15.64 14.77
CA VAL A 211 -21.07 -16.21 14.74
C VAL A 211 -20.29 -15.12 14.03
N LYS A 212 -19.43 -14.40 14.76
CA LYS A 212 -18.60 -13.39 14.12
C LYS A 212 -17.78 -14.21 13.15
N ASP A 213 -18.17 -14.19 11.88
CA ASP A 213 -17.38 -14.79 10.82
C ASP A 213 -15.98 -14.24 11.02
N VAL A 214 -15.03 -15.12 11.35
CA VAL A 214 -13.68 -14.69 11.68
C VAL A 214 -13.05 -14.23 10.37
N LYS A 215 -13.11 -12.93 10.11
CA LYS A 215 -12.55 -12.32 8.89
C LYS A 215 -11.04 -12.22 9.05
N MET A 216 -10.31 -13.12 8.41
CA MET A 216 -8.84 -13.15 8.47
C MET A 216 -8.19 -11.82 8.01
N THR A 217 -8.88 -11.05 7.17
CA THR A 217 -8.47 -9.70 6.75
C THR A 217 -8.27 -8.73 7.92
N ASP A 218 -9.00 -8.92 9.03
CA ASP A 218 -8.90 -8.04 10.23
C ASP A 218 -7.65 -8.34 11.06
N TYR A 219 -7.05 -9.52 10.88
CA TYR A 219 -5.88 -9.99 11.61
C TYR A 219 -4.56 -9.73 10.87
N VAL A 220 -4.62 -9.35 9.58
CA VAL A 220 -3.45 -8.91 8.80
C VAL A 220 -3.53 -7.40 8.58
N LYS A 221 -2.64 -6.65 9.24
CA LYS A 221 -2.66 -5.18 9.27
C LYS A 221 -1.39 -4.58 8.67
N TYR A 222 -1.55 -3.45 7.98
CA TYR A 222 -0.42 -2.58 7.66
C TYR A 222 0.05 -1.87 8.93
N TYR A 223 1.35 -1.78 9.11
CA TYR A 223 1.98 -1.09 10.22
C TYR A 223 3.10 -0.17 9.69
N ASN A 224 3.31 0.99 10.30
CA ASN A 224 4.30 1.99 9.85
C ASN A 224 4.20 2.38 8.36
N TRP A 225 2.98 2.61 7.86
CA TRP A 225 2.75 2.98 6.46
C TRP A 225 3.34 4.35 6.12
N GLN A 226 4.28 4.40 5.17
CA GLN A 226 4.91 5.63 4.69
C GLN A 226 4.85 5.69 3.15
N LYS A 227 4.44 6.85 2.61
CA LYS A 227 4.43 7.14 1.15
C LYS A 227 5.54 8.14 0.83
N GLN A 228 6.39 7.83 -0.15
CA GLN A 228 7.50 8.67 -0.62
C GLN A 228 7.48 8.80 -2.14
#